data_AF-A0A0F2LYU9-F1
#
_entry.id   AF-A0A0F2LYU9-F1
#
_cell.length_a   1.000
_cell.length_b   1.000
_cell.length_c   1.000
_cell.angle_alpha   90.00
_cell.angle_beta   90.00
_cell.angle_gamma   90.00
#
_symmetry.space_group_name_H-M   'P 1'
#
loop_
_entity.id
_entity.type
_entity.pdbx_description
1 polymer ?
#
loop_
_entity_poly.entity_id
_entity_poly.type
_entity_poly.pdbx_seq_one_letter_code
_entity_poly.pdbx_strand_id
1 'polypeptide(L)'
;MRRLPLRLRTSPSSRFPPLRPAPSGSSRPVLSGQCLSLGGSSSGGHPRVRCMHGSPHMSFPVITERPSASGSTDAPTMFDATNHNDIDHHGSPARRRCDSHTTSSSLHPLPKLPFHFDTGVGLFAKRIPRPFPPPFLSPPSGSFSDPLSTHDRSRDRRELVDGHLIGGCTNGDDAVYAGEYFVAANDGVGAWSMRPRGHAGLWSRLVVHFWANAVSESVAAGSITAPEPIKYLQRAYEQTIEATRAPNDWQGTTTAAGALLSYRQIEAADDRAAYTDENEPVLYVTNLGDSQIMVVRPAEGKIVFKTTEQWHWFDCPRQLGTNSPDTPRDNAVVDVVPINVGDIVLAMSDGLIDNLWSHEIVEQVSKSVAAWQAKDKTPADLHRGMMTAVAEELVEAARVIAVDPFAESPFMEHAIEEGLASEGGKLDDISVVAALCRRSDAT
;
A
#
# COMPACT_ATOMS: atom_id res chain seq x y z
N MET A 1 40.76 8.33 -31.58
CA MET A 1 41.90 7.60 -30.96
C MET A 1 41.44 6.21 -30.60
N ARG A 2 42.28 5.21 -30.92
CA ARG A 2 41.97 3.78 -30.95
C ARG A 2 41.75 3.20 -29.53
N ARG A 3 40.69 2.40 -29.36
CA ARG A 3 40.47 1.54 -28.19
C ARG A 3 41.39 0.31 -28.29
N LEU A 4 42.10 -0.01 -27.22
CA LEU A 4 42.88 -1.24 -27.02
C LEU A 4 42.05 -2.25 -26.19
N PRO A 5 42.14 -3.56 -26.45
CA PRO A 5 41.29 -4.57 -25.82
C PRO A 5 41.92 -5.15 -24.53
N LEU A 6 41.08 -5.36 -23.52
CA LEU A 6 41.43 -6.07 -22.28
C LEU A 6 41.37 -7.59 -22.52
N ARG A 7 42.48 -8.25 -22.19
CA ARG A 7 42.69 -9.70 -22.30
C ARG A 7 41.94 -10.46 -21.21
N LEU A 8 41.14 -11.45 -21.64
CA LEU A 8 40.63 -12.54 -20.82
C LEU A 8 41.78 -13.42 -20.31
N ARG A 9 41.80 -13.69 -18.99
CA ARG A 9 42.60 -14.76 -18.38
C ARG A 9 41.66 -15.91 -18.00
N THR A 10 42.02 -17.11 -18.46
CA THR A 10 41.32 -18.37 -18.24
C THR A 10 41.95 -19.19 -17.11
N SER A 11 41.09 -19.89 -16.35
CA SER A 11 41.26 -21.20 -15.66
C SER A 11 42.15 -21.25 -14.38
N PRO A 12 41.90 -22.20 -13.42
CA PRO A 12 41.31 -23.53 -13.64
C PRO A 12 40.22 -24.04 -12.66
N SER A 13 39.52 -25.01 -13.22
CA SER A 13 38.62 -26.03 -12.67
C SER A 13 38.92 -26.58 -11.27
N SER A 14 37.90 -26.66 -10.43
CA SER A 14 37.77 -27.67 -9.38
C SER A 14 36.52 -28.52 -9.64
N ARG A 15 36.73 -29.83 -9.74
CA ARG A 15 35.71 -30.86 -9.97
C ARG A 15 34.97 -31.15 -8.67
N PHE A 16 33.64 -31.08 -8.70
CA PHE A 16 32.78 -31.71 -7.68
C PHE A 16 32.31 -33.09 -8.18
N PRO A 17 32.28 -34.14 -7.32
CA PRO A 17 31.76 -35.45 -7.67
C PRO A 17 30.20 -35.50 -7.67
N PRO A 18 29.58 -36.48 -8.35
CA PRO A 18 28.16 -36.44 -8.70
C PRO A 18 27.20 -36.91 -7.60
N LEU A 19 25.96 -36.43 -7.74
CA LEU A 19 24.75 -36.66 -6.94
C LEU A 19 24.37 -38.15 -6.77
N ARG A 20 23.77 -38.49 -5.62
CA ARG A 20 22.96 -39.70 -5.42
C ARG A 20 21.45 -39.36 -5.42
N PRO A 21 20.58 -40.26 -5.94
CA PRO A 21 19.16 -39.98 -6.14
C PRO A 21 18.29 -40.23 -4.90
N ALA A 22 17.18 -39.50 -4.85
CA ALA A 22 16.12 -39.64 -3.86
C ALA A 22 15.35 -40.97 -4.02
N PRO A 23 14.87 -41.60 -2.92
CA PRO A 23 13.98 -42.73 -3.00
C PRO A 23 12.54 -42.28 -3.27
N SER A 24 11.95 -42.84 -4.34
CA SER A 24 10.54 -42.83 -4.66
C SER A 24 9.76 -43.74 -3.69
N GLY A 25 8.75 -43.18 -3.03
CA GLY A 25 7.84 -43.91 -2.15
C GLY A 25 6.40 -43.51 -2.42
N SER A 26 5.77 -44.20 -3.36
CA SER A 26 4.33 -44.15 -3.61
C SER A 26 3.59 -44.98 -2.56
N SER A 27 2.58 -44.40 -1.90
CA SER A 27 1.42 -45.17 -1.41
C SER A 27 0.25 -44.24 -1.12
N ARG A 28 -0.64 -44.11 -2.11
CA ARG A 28 -2.03 -43.71 -1.89
C ARG A 28 -2.82 -44.96 -1.46
N PRO A 29 -3.65 -44.92 -0.41
CA PRO A 29 -4.56 -46.02 -0.10
C PRO A 29 -5.74 -46.03 -1.08
N VAL A 30 -5.92 -47.18 -1.71
CA VAL A 30 -7.11 -47.58 -2.47
C VAL A 30 -8.22 -47.91 -1.47
N LEU A 31 -9.32 -47.17 -1.49
CA LEU A 31 -10.55 -47.54 -0.81
C LEU A 31 -11.31 -48.54 -1.68
N SER A 32 -11.51 -49.73 -1.11
CA SER A 32 -12.27 -50.86 -1.64
C SER A 32 -13.74 -50.50 -1.86
N GLY A 33 -14.23 -50.75 -3.07
CA GLY A 33 -15.66 -50.80 -3.37
C GLY A 33 -16.32 -52.04 -2.79
N GLN A 34 -17.54 -51.87 -2.29
CA GLN A 34 -18.51 -52.96 -2.17
C GLN A 34 -19.55 -52.82 -3.27
N CYS A 35 -19.76 -53.94 -3.95
CA CYS A 35 -20.67 -54.16 -5.05
C CYS A 35 -22.02 -54.63 -4.48
N LEU A 36 -23.12 -54.06 -4.94
CA LEU A 36 -24.44 -54.70 -4.89
C LEU A 36 -25.04 -54.65 -6.30
N SER A 37 -25.25 -55.85 -6.85
CA SER A 37 -25.84 -56.13 -8.15
C SER A 37 -27.31 -56.52 -8.01
N LEU A 38 -28.19 -55.94 -8.82
CA LEU A 38 -29.44 -56.53 -9.35
C LEU A 38 -29.61 -55.88 -10.75
N GLY A 39 -29.36 -56.58 -11.86
CA GLY A 39 -30.35 -57.36 -12.64
C GLY A 39 -31.37 -56.43 -13.34
N GLY A 40 -31.55 -56.35 -14.67
CA GLY A 40 -31.01 -57.06 -15.83
C GLY A 40 -31.63 -56.48 -17.13
N SER A 41 -31.15 -57.01 -18.27
CA SER A 41 -31.80 -57.12 -19.59
C SER A 41 -31.86 -55.91 -20.56
N SER A 42 -30.91 -55.95 -21.51
CA SER A 42 -31.04 -55.84 -22.99
C SER A 42 -31.96 -54.79 -23.63
N SER A 43 -31.39 -53.89 -24.43
CA SER A 43 -31.39 -53.95 -25.91
C SER A 43 -30.78 -52.67 -26.50
N GLY A 44 -30.13 -52.81 -27.66
CA GLY A 44 -29.23 -51.83 -28.24
C GLY A 44 -29.89 -50.57 -28.80
N GLY A 45 -29.11 -49.49 -28.78
CA GLY A 45 -29.41 -48.23 -29.46
C GLY A 45 -28.21 -47.30 -29.35
N HIS A 46 -27.58 -46.98 -30.49
CA HIS A 46 -26.54 -45.96 -30.60
C HIS A 46 -27.02 -44.61 -30.03
N PRO A 47 -26.28 -43.95 -29.12
CA PRO A 47 -26.51 -42.55 -28.84
C PRO A 47 -25.45 -41.68 -29.51
N ARG A 48 -25.93 -40.72 -30.32
CA ARG A 48 -25.19 -39.50 -30.67
C ARG A 48 -24.84 -38.78 -29.36
N VAL A 49 -23.55 -38.61 -29.09
CA VAL A 49 -23.06 -37.83 -27.95
C VAL A 49 -23.29 -36.34 -28.25
N ARG A 50 -24.22 -35.73 -27.53
CA ARG A 50 -24.40 -34.29 -27.41
C ARG A 50 -23.86 -33.91 -26.04
N CYS A 51 -22.62 -33.44 -25.97
CA CYS A 51 -22.04 -32.95 -24.73
C CYS A 51 -22.68 -31.61 -24.36
N MET A 52 -23.55 -31.60 -23.35
CA MET A 52 -23.87 -30.39 -22.60
C MET A 52 -22.83 -30.23 -21.49
N HIS A 53 -21.94 -29.25 -21.64
CA HIS A 53 -21.18 -28.69 -20.53
C HIS A 53 -22.04 -27.57 -19.94
N GLY A 54 -22.62 -27.81 -18.76
CA GLY A 54 -23.18 -26.77 -17.92
C GLY A 54 -22.07 -26.24 -17.02
N SER A 55 -21.51 -25.08 -17.38
CA SER A 55 -20.74 -24.23 -16.46
C SER A 55 -21.58 -23.00 -16.14
N PRO A 56 -21.67 -22.56 -14.87
CA PRO A 56 -22.38 -21.33 -14.55
C PRO A 56 -21.52 -20.13 -14.96
N HIS A 57 -21.91 -19.48 -16.05
CA HIS A 57 -21.43 -18.15 -16.40
C HIS A 57 -22.00 -17.14 -15.38
N MET A 58 -21.14 -16.56 -14.54
CA MET A 58 -21.41 -15.25 -13.95
C MET A 58 -20.89 -14.20 -14.92
N SER A 59 -21.81 -13.54 -15.61
CA SER A 59 -21.55 -12.45 -16.54
C SER A 59 -21.43 -11.13 -15.75
N PHE A 60 -20.25 -10.51 -15.77
CA PHE A 60 -20.08 -9.11 -15.41
C PHE A 60 -20.10 -8.26 -16.69
N PRO A 61 -20.77 -7.09 -16.72
CA PRO A 61 -20.82 -6.27 -17.92
C PRO A 61 -19.50 -5.52 -18.11
N VAL A 62 -18.83 -5.83 -19.22
CA VAL A 62 -17.81 -4.99 -19.85
C VAL A 62 -18.52 -3.76 -20.40
N ILE A 63 -18.23 -2.57 -19.87
CA ILE A 63 -18.71 -1.31 -20.46
C ILE A 63 -17.58 -0.74 -21.31
N THR A 64 -17.62 -1.08 -22.59
CA THR A 64 -16.98 -0.31 -23.66
C THR A 64 -18.10 0.20 -24.54
N GLU A 65 -18.32 1.52 -24.60
CA GLU A 65 -18.71 2.19 -25.85
C GLU A 65 -18.66 3.72 -25.75
N ARG A 66 -18.06 4.32 -26.79
CA ARG A 66 -18.11 5.74 -27.16
C ARG A 66 -19.46 6.06 -27.81
N PRO A 67 -19.94 7.31 -27.77
CA PRO A 67 -20.85 7.81 -28.78
C PRO A 67 -20.17 8.81 -29.73
N SER A 68 -20.23 8.49 -31.01
CA SER A 68 -20.09 9.41 -32.13
C SER A 68 -21.40 10.19 -32.34
N ALA A 69 -21.32 11.51 -32.53
CA ALA A 69 -22.39 12.29 -33.16
C ALA A 69 -21.80 13.44 -33.99
N SER A 70 -22.29 13.55 -35.22
CA SER A 70 -21.89 14.47 -36.27
C SER A 70 -22.86 15.66 -36.42
N GLY A 71 -22.30 16.87 -36.59
CA GLY A 71 -22.78 17.97 -37.44
C GLY A 71 -24.03 18.78 -37.01
N SER A 72 -23.91 20.09 -36.79
CA SER A 72 -23.90 21.15 -37.82
C SER A 72 -24.02 22.56 -37.19
N THR A 73 -23.14 23.47 -37.64
CA THR A 73 -23.28 24.92 -37.85
C THR A 73 -24.23 25.76 -36.98
N ASP A 74 -23.68 26.72 -36.23
CA ASP A 74 -23.90 28.15 -36.48
C ASP A 74 -22.94 29.02 -35.64
N ALA A 75 -22.28 29.97 -36.31
CA ALA A 75 -21.50 31.05 -35.70
C ALA A 75 -22.38 32.30 -35.55
N PRO A 76 -22.06 33.19 -34.59
CA PRO A 76 -21.60 34.50 -35.07
C PRO A 76 -20.52 35.18 -34.20
N THR A 77 -19.60 35.81 -34.95
CA THR A 77 -18.91 37.11 -34.76
C THR A 77 -18.13 37.45 -33.48
N MET A 78 -16.82 37.62 -33.75
CA MET A 78 -15.83 38.49 -33.13
C MET A 78 -16.35 39.69 -32.33
N PHE A 79 -15.78 39.86 -31.13
CA PHE A 79 -15.32 41.17 -30.67
C PHE A 79 -13.85 41.06 -30.26
N ASP A 80 -13.06 41.94 -30.87
CA ASP A 80 -11.64 42.16 -30.66
C ASP A 80 -11.42 42.97 -29.38
N ALA A 81 -10.50 42.52 -28.53
CA ALA A 81 -9.91 43.32 -27.47
C ALA A 81 -8.52 42.75 -27.17
N THR A 82 -7.55 43.18 -27.96
CA THR A 82 -6.14 43.16 -27.60
C THR A 82 -5.94 43.72 -26.20
N ASN A 83 -5.34 42.93 -25.30
CA ASN A 83 -4.54 43.52 -24.23
C ASN A 83 -3.38 42.60 -23.83
N HIS A 84 -2.26 43.25 -23.56
CA HIS A 84 -0.92 42.71 -23.41
C HIS A 84 -0.74 41.69 -22.27
N ASN A 85 0.26 40.83 -22.49
CA ASN A 85 1.18 40.19 -21.53
C ASN A 85 0.87 40.40 -20.04
N ASP A 86 0.70 39.30 -19.32
CA ASP A 86 1.68 38.92 -18.29
C ASP A 86 1.60 37.43 -18.01
N ILE A 87 2.75 36.78 -18.18
CA ILE A 87 3.03 35.41 -17.75
C ILE A 87 3.42 35.55 -16.27
N ASP A 88 2.58 35.09 -15.37
CA ASP A 88 2.99 34.83 -13.98
C ASP A 88 2.90 33.34 -13.66
N HIS A 89 4.09 32.80 -13.40
CA HIS A 89 4.36 31.52 -12.78
C HIS A 89 3.84 31.44 -11.34
N HIS A 90 3.69 30.19 -10.88
CA HIS A 90 3.55 29.75 -9.49
C HIS A 90 2.15 29.79 -8.85
N GLY A 91 1.42 28.69 -9.06
CA GLY A 91 0.39 28.21 -8.14
C GLY A 91 0.56 26.72 -7.90
N SER A 92 1.54 26.32 -7.07
CA SER A 92 1.56 24.93 -6.56
C SER A 92 0.30 24.71 -5.72
N PRO A 93 -0.45 23.61 -5.91
CA PRO A 93 -1.55 23.29 -5.02
C PRO A 93 -0.99 23.10 -3.60
N ALA A 94 -1.60 23.80 -2.64
CA ALA A 94 -1.13 23.82 -1.25
C ALA A 94 -0.99 22.39 -0.70
N ARG A 95 0.25 21.96 -0.45
CA ARG A 95 0.57 20.72 0.28
C ARG A 95 -0.08 20.82 1.66
N ARG A 96 -1.20 20.11 1.89
CA ARG A 96 -1.70 19.91 3.26
C ARG A 96 -0.66 19.05 3.97
N ARG A 97 0.02 19.65 4.93
CA ARG A 97 0.99 18.96 5.78
C ARG A 97 0.20 17.99 6.65
N CYS A 98 0.40 16.71 6.39
CA CYS A 98 0.00 15.66 7.29
C CYS A 98 0.93 15.71 8.50
N ASP A 99 0.47 16.31 9.59
CA ASP A 99 1.26 16.34 10.80
C ASP A 99 1.43 14.90 11.31
N SER A 100 2.67 14.42 11.21
CA SER A 100 3.17 13.14 11.73
C SER A 100 2.95 12.96 13.24
N HIS A 101 2.47 13.99 13.92
CA HIS A 101 2.04 13.98 15.32
C HIS A 101 0.52 13.86 15.45
N THR A 102 -0.12 13.00 14.65
CA THR A 102 -1.46 12.54 15.03
C THR A 102 -1.28 11.46 16.09
N THR A 103 -0.92 11.89 17.30
CA THR A 103 -1.12 11.07 18.49
C THR A 103 -2.58 10.68 18.47
N SER A 104 -2.84 9.39 18.21
CA SER A 104 -4.10 8.77 18.61
C SER A 104 -4.36 9.26 20.04
N SER A 105 -5.57 9.75 20.29
CA SER A 105 -5.97 10.25 21.61
C SER A 105 -6.10 9.08 22.60
N SER A 106 -5.08 8.21 22.70
CA SER A 106 -5.01 7.23 23.76
C SER A 106 -4.86 8.02 25.05
N LEU A 107 -5.85 7.88 25.93
CA LEU A 107 -5.88 8.49 27.27
C LEU A 107 -4.68 8.09 28.15
N HIS A 108 -3.80 7.21 27.64
CA HIS A 108 -2.58 6.74 28.26
C HIS A 108 -1.41 6.81 27.26
N PRO A 109 -0.23 7.33 27.66
CA PRO A 109 0.97 7.26 26.85
C PRO A 109 1.34 5.79 26.61
N LEU A 110 1.69 5.45 25.36
CA LEU A 110 2.17 4.11 25.03
C LEU A 110 3.47 3.82 25.79
N PRO A 111 3.72 2.55 26.19
CA PRO A 111 5.00 2.17 26.78
C PRO A 111 6.15 2.48 25.82
N LYS A 112 7.29 2.92 26.35
CA LYS A 112 8.52 3.09 25.57
C LYS A 112 9.14 1.72 25.32
N LEU A 113 9.08 1.25 24.07
CA LEU A 113 9.68 -0.02 23.67
C LEU A 113 11.17 0.15 23.35
N PRO A 114 11.98 -0.94 23.32
CA PRO A 114 13.41 -0.87 23.02
C PRO A 114 13.73 -0.25 21.65
N PHE A 115 12.80 -0.35 20.70
CA PHE A 115 12.92 0.21 19.36
C PHE A 115 11.66 0.99 18.98
N HIS A 116 11.82 2.01 18.15
CA HIS A 116 10.74 2.81 17.59
C HIS A 116 11.09 3.23 16.15
N PHE A 117 10.10 3.71 15.42
CA PHE A 117 10.26 4.34 14.12
C PHE A 117 10.37 5.86 14.27
N ASP A 118 11.37 6.43 13.61
CA ASP A 118 11.34 7.82 13.14
C ASP A 118 10.67 7.80 11.77
N THR A 119 9.55 8.50 11.58
CA THR A 119 8.69 8.35 10.40
C THR A 119 8.55 9.64 9.60
N GLY A 120 8.32 9.50 8.29
CA GLY A 120 7.94 10.59 7.41
C GLY A 120 7.03 10.11 6.29
N VAL A 121 6.28 11.05 5.72
CA VAL A 121 5.21 10.77 4.77
C VAL A 121 5.39 11.63 3.54
N GLY A 122 5.28 11.02 2.36
CA GLY A 122 5.24 11.67 1.06
C GLY A 122 3.95 11.26 0.34
N LEU A 123 3.25 12.23 -0.26
CA LEU A 123 1.95 12.03 -0.88
C LEU A 123 1.82 12.82 -2.18
N PHE A 124 1.25 12.20 -3.19
CA PHE A 124 0.77 12.83 -4.42
C PHE A 124 -0.58 12.21 -4.79
N ALA A 125 -1.60 13.04 -4.99
CA ALA A 125 -2.91 12.57 -5.42
C ALA A 125 -3.11 12.88 -6.90
N LYS A 126 -3.54 11.88 -7.70
CA LYS A 126 -3.88 12.08 -9.11
C LYS A 126 -5.07 13.02 -9.29
N ARG A 127 -5.93 13.12 -8.27
CA ARG A 127 -7.12 13.96 -8.25
C ARG A 127 -7.45 14.43 -6.84
N ILE A 128 -8.31 15.44 -6.74
CA ILE A 128 -8.82 15.91 -5.44
C ILE A 128 -9.62 14.78 -4.77
N PRO A 129 -9.32 14.43 -3.50
CA PRO A 129 -10.07 13.41 -2.76
C PRO A 129 -11.56 13.74 -2.70
N ARG A 130 -12.40 12.72 -2.84
CA ARG A 130 -13.85 12.87 -2.59
C ARG A 130 -14.05 13.20 -1.11
N PRO A 131 -14.76 14.30 -0.75
CA PRO A 131 -15.02 14.63 0.63
C PRO A 131 -15.72 13.48 1.36
N PHE A 132 -15.32 13.24 2.61
CA PHE A 132 -15.97 12.24 3.43
C PHE A 132 -17.42 12.66 3.72
N PRO A 133 -18.37 11.72 3.61
CA PRO A 133 -19.76 12.01 3.84
C PRO A 133 -20.10 12.01 5.34
N PRO A 134 -21.24 12.57 5.77
CA PRO A 134 -21.70 12.45 7.16
C PRO A 134 -21.81 10.97 7.60
N PRO A 135 -21.45 10.66 8.88
CA PRO A 135 -21.01 11.57 9.95
C PRO A 135 -19.51 11.95 9.90
N PHE A 136 -18.76 11.44 8.92
CA PHE A 136 -17.30 11.59 8.80
C PHE A 136 -16.83 12.94 8.23
N LEU A 137 -17.71 13.97 8.23
CA LEU A 137 -17.45 15.26 7.59
C LEU A 137 -16.21 15.97 8.16
N SER A 138 -15.38 16.47 7.25
CA SER A 138 -14.59 17.70 7.41
C SER A 138 -15.39 18.90 6.86
N PRO A 139 -15.31 20.12 7.43
CA PRO A 139 -15.98 21.30 6.84
C PRO A 139 -15.45 21.58 5.42
N PRO A 140 -16.27 22.18 4.53
CA PRO A 140 -15.88 22.41 3.14
C PRO A 140 -14.62 23.28 3.05
N SER A 141 -13.67 22.86 2.22
CA SER A 141 -12.60 23.72 1.74
C SER A 141 -13.24 24.92 1.02
N GLY A 142 -12.89 26.12 1.46
CA GLY A 142 -13.61 27.36 1.18
C GLY A 142 -14.11 27.54 -0.25
N SER A 143 -15.43 27.56 -0.39
CA SER A 143 -16.13 28.36 -1.40
C SER A 143 -17.37 28.92 -0.73
N PHE A 144 -17.32 30.21 -0.39
CA PHE A 144 -18.41 30.94 0.23
C PHE A 144 -19.37 31.41 -0.86
N SER A 145 -20.57 30.81 -0.89
CA SER A 145 -21.76 31.45 -1.44
C SER A 145 -23.02 30.92 -0.76
N ASP A 146 -23.10 31.07 0.57
CA ASP A 146 -24.39 31.05 1.25
C ASP A 146 -24.42 32.07 2.41
N PRO A 147 -25.25 33.14 2.33
CA PRO A 147 -25.26 34.23 3.30
C PRO A 147 -26.22 33.95 4.45
N LEU A 148 -25.93 32.95 5.29
CA LEU A 148 -26.53 32.83 6.63
C LEU A 148 -25.49 32.32 7.62
N SER A 149 -24.50 33.17 7.89
CA SER A 149 -23.49 32.90 8.91
C SER A 149 -24.05 33.13 10.31
N THR A 150 -24.24 32.07 11.09
CA THR A 150 -24.05 32.16 12.55
C THR A 150 -22.59 31.86 12.83
N HIS A 151 -21.78 32.93 12.85
CA HIS A 151 -20.47 32.94 13.47
C HIS A 151 -20.67 32.81 14.98
N ASP A 152 -20.37 31.65 15.55
CA ASP A 152 -19.84 31.50 16.91
C ASP A 152 -19.53 30.04 17.20
N ARG A 153 -18.25 29.69 16.99
CA ARG A 153 -17.44 28.72 17.76
C ARG A 153 -16.21 28.35 16.94
N SER A 154 -15.07 28.93 17.34
CA SER A 154 -13.76 28.34 17.14
C SER A 154 -13.80 26.91 17.69
N ARG A 155 -13.90 25.94 16.79
CA ARG A 155 -13.67 24.52 17.09
C ARG A 155 -12.66 24.04 16.07
N ASP A 156 -11.57 23.51 16.59
CA ASP A 156 -10.68 22.58 15.90
C ASP A 156 -11.56 21.43 15.35
N ARG A 157 -11.93 21.53 14.07
CA ARG A 157 -12.97 20.74 13.39
C ARG A 157 -12.30 19.63 12.60
N ARG A 158 -11.98 18.54 13.30
CA ARG A 158 -11.34 17.35 12.76
C ARG A 158 -12.36 16.21 12.66
N GLU A 159 -12.10 15.26 11.75
CA GLU A 159 -12.98 14.12 11.42
C GLU A 159 -13.12 13.18 12.62
N LEU A 160 -14.33 12.75 12.96
CA LEU A 160 -14.61 11.95 14.16
C LEU A 160 -15.29 10.62 13.83
N VAL A 161 -14.86 9.55 14.51
CA VAL A 161 -15.49 8.23 14.60
C VAL A 161 -15.59 7.88 16.08
N ASP A 162 -16.77 7.51 16.57
CA ASP A 162 -17.03 7.24 18.00
C ASP A 162 -16.58 8.35 18.98
N GLY A 163 -16.53 9.61 18.50
CA GLY A 163 -16.06 10.74 19.29
C GLY A 163 -14.54 10.91 19.34
N HIS A 164 -13.79 10.06 18.63
CA HIS A 164 -12.33 10.11 18.49
C HIS A 164 -11.91 10.54 17.08
N LEU A 165 -10.74 11.17 16.96
CA LEU A 165 -10.20 11.61 15.68
C LEU A 165 -9.87 10.43 14.76
N ILE A 166 -10.28 10.52 13.49
CA ILE A 166 -9.86 9.55 12.47
C ILE A 166 -8.36 9.74 12.22
N GLY A 167 -7.57 8.76 12.66
CA GLY A 167 -6.10 8.78 12.59
C GLY A 167 -5.54 8.41 11.21
N GLY A 168 -4.35 8.92 10.88
CA GLY A 168 -3.59 8.72 9.62
C GLY A 168 -3.69 9.92 8.66
N CYS A 169 -3.52 9.72 7.35
CA CYS A 169 -3.76 10.71 6.30
C CYS A 169 -4.44 10.17 5.04
N THR A 170 -5.30 10.97 4.39
CA THR A 170 -5.91 10.65 3.08
C THR A 170 -5.07 11.25 1.94
N ASN A 171 -4.92 10.52 0.83
CA ASN A 171 -4.26 10.99 -0.39
C ASN A 171 -4.99 10.47 -1.64
N GLY A 172 -5.84 11.29 -2.23
CA GLY A 172 -6.77 10.82 -3.27
C GLY A 172 -7.71 9.77 -2.70
N ASP A 173 -7.65 8.55 -3.24
CA ASP A 173 -8.35 7.37 -2.73
C ASP A 173 -7.48 6.52 -1.76
N ASP A 174 -6.18 6.82 -1.62
CA ASP A 174 -5.28 6.19 -0.64
C ASP A 174 -5.48 6.72 0.78
N ALA A 175 -5.01 5.93 1.75
CA ALA A 175 -4.73 6.40 3.10
C ALA A 175 -3.44 5.79 3.67
N VAL A 176 -2.74 6.56 4.49
CA VAL A 176 -1.51 6.13 5.18
C VAL A 176 -1.58 6.35 6.69
N TYR A 177 -0.77 5.63 7.43
CA TYR A 177 -0.53 5.89 8.85
C TYR A 177 0.96 5.80 9.16
N ALA A 178 1.42 6.75 9.96
CA ALA A 178 2.80 6.83 10.43
C ALA A 178 2.77 6.98 11.96
N GLY A 179 3.30 5.99 12.66
CA GLY A 179 3.42 5.99 14.12
C GLY A 179 4.72 5.34 14.57
N GLU A 180 5.00 5.43 15.87
CA GLU A 180 6.26 4.97 16.46
C GLU A 180 6.48 3.46 16.36
N TYR A 181 5.40 2.67 16.31
CA TYR A 181 5.48 1.21 16.26
C TYR A 181 4.74 0.59 15.08
N PHE A 182 4.00 1.39 14.31
CA PHE A 182 3.18 0.89 13.23
C PHE A 182 3.13 1.89 12.09
N VAL A 183 3.35 1.40 10.86
CA VAL A 183 3.17 2.16 9.63
C VAL A 183 2.32 1.37 8.66
N ALA A 184 1.53 2.06 7.84
CA ALA A 184 0.66 1.43 6.85
C ALA A 184 0.40 2.34 5.65
N ALA A 185 0.13 1.70 4.51
CA ALA A 185 -0.39 2.31 3.30
C ALA A 185 -1.50 1.41 2.74
N ASN A 186 -2.68 2.00 2.54
CA ASN A 186 -3.84 1.34 1.98
C ASN A 186 -4.29 2.12 0.76
N ASP A 187 -4.39 1.45 -0.38
CA ASP A 187 -4.91 2.02 -1.62
C ASP A 187 -6.41 1.71 -1.71
N GLY A 188 -7.22 2.75 -1.88
CA GLY A 188 -8.65 2.61 -2.11
C GLY A 188 -8.96 2.51 -3.60
N VAL A 189 -9.71 1.48 -4.02
CA VAL A 189 -9.99 1.27 -5.44
C VAL A 189 -10.84 2.40 -6.04
N GLY A 190 -10.20 3.25 -6.83
CA GLY A 190 -10.76 4.53 -7.29
C GLY A 190 -12.01 4.42 -8.18
N ALA A 191 -12.33 3.23 -8.69
CA ALA A 191 -13.57 2.96 -9.44
C ALA A 191 -14.84 3.20 -8.60
N TRP A 192 -14.75 3.06 -7.27
CA TRP A 192 -15.87 3.36 -6.37
C TRP A 192 -16.33 4.82 -6.44
N SER A 193 -15.43 5.75 -6.74
CA SER A 193 -15.75 7.17 -6.84
C SER A 193 -16.73 7.50 -7.98
N MET A 194 -16.95 6.57 -8.92
CA MET A 194 -18.00 6.69 -9.96
C MET A 194 -19.40 6.34 -9.44
N ARG A 195 -19.51 5.74 -8.25
CA ARG A 195 -20.79 5.34 -7.66
C ARG A 195 -21.27 6.39 -6.66
N PRO A 196 -22.59 6.71 -6.61
CA PRO A 196 -23.12 7.69 -5.67
C PRO A 196 -22.75 7.43 -4.21
N ARG A 197 -22.65 6.16 -3.80
CA ARG A 197 -22.32 5.74 -2.43
C ARG A 197 -20.88 5.24 -2.27
N GLY A 198 -20.07 5.30 -3.34
CA GLY A 198 -18.71 4.77 -3.32
C GLY A 198 -17.69 5.80 -2.83
N HIS A 199 -16.98 5.49 -1.76
CA HIS A 199 -15.96 6.30 -1.12
C HIS A 199 -14.73 5.45 -0.83
N ALA A 200 -13.88 5.25 -1.83
CA ALA A 200 -12.64 4.50 -1.71
C ALA A 200 -11.70 5.12 -0.66
N GLY A 201 -11.46 6.43 -0.77
CA GLY A 201 -10.70 7.19 0.23
C GLY A 201 -11.24 7.11 1.67
N LEU A 202 -12.55 6.90 1.87
CA LEU A 202 -13.11 6.68 3.21
C LEU A 202 -12.77 5.28 3.73
N TRP A 203 -12.91 4.28 2.85
CA TRP A 203 -12.65 2.88 3.20
C TRP A 203 -11.18 2.64 3.53
N SER A 204 -10.24 3.14 2.71
CA SER A 204 -8.80 3.09 2.98
C SER A 204 -8.49 3.75 4.32
N ARG A 205 -9.06 4.94 4.57
CA ARG A 205 -8.90 5.68 5.82
C ARG A 205 -9.37 4.95 7.06
N LEU A 206 -10.58 4.40 7.02
CA LEU A 206 -11.18 3.74 8.19
C LEU A 206 -10.47 2.44 8.51
N VAL A 207 -10.09 1.64 7.51
CA VAL A 207 -9.31 0.41 7.73
C VAL A 207 -7.98 0.76 8.41
N VAL A 208 -7.22 1.71 7.89
CA VAL A 208 -5.96 2.16 8.50
C VAL A 208 -6.18 2.68 9.93
N HIS A 209 -7.22 3.49 10.14
CA HIS A 209 -7.54 4.07 11.45
C HIS A 209 -7.80 2.99 12.51
N PHE A 210 -8.75 2.09 12.24
CA PHE A 210 -9.09 1.04 13.20
C PHE A 210 -7.95 0.03 13.38
N TRP A 211 -7.14 -0.20 12.34
CA TRP A 211 -5.98 -1.07 12.42
C TRP A 211 -4.91 -0.49 13.34
N ALA A 212 -4.57 0.78 13.15
CA ALA A 212 -3.65 1.49 14.04
C ALA A 212 -4.15 1.53 15.49
N ASN A 213 -5.46 1.69 15.72
CA ASN A 213 -6.04 1.63 17.06
C ASN A 213 -5.90 0.23 17.68
N ALA A 214 -6.23 -0.83 16.95
CA ALA A 214 -6.11 -2.20 17.44
C ALA A 214 -4.65 -2.56 17.78
N VAL A 215 -3.69 -2.08 16.98
CA VAL A 215 -2.26 -2.21 17.27
C VAL A 215 -1.87 -1.42 18.51
N SER A 216 -2.31 -0.16 18.63
CA SER A 216 -2.01 0.69 19.78
C SER A 216 -2.52 0.10 21.10
N GLU A 217 -3.73 -0.47 21.09
CA GLU A 217 -4.30 -1.19 22.23
C GLU A 217 -3.45 -2.42 22.61
N SER A 218 -2.97 -3.17 21.63
CA SER A 218 -2.09 -4.33 21.85
C SER A 218 -0.75 -3.92 22.47
N VAL A 219 -0.14 -2.83 21.96
CA VAL A 219 1.09 -2.25 22.50
C VAL A 219 0.89 -1.80 23.95
N ALA A 220 -0.20 -1.08 24.22
CA ALA A 220 -0.54 -0.63 25.58
C ALA A 220 -0.77 -1.79 26.55
N ALA A 221 -1.33 -2.92 26.06
CA ALA A 221 -1.52 -4.14 26.83
C ALA A 221 -0.24 -4.98 27.00
N GLY A 222 0.90 -4.55 26.46
CA GLY A 222 2.18 -5.28 26.55
C GLY A 222 2.25 -6.54 25.68
N SER A 223 1.32 -6.73 24.74
CA SER A 223 1.26 -7.92 23.86
C SER A 223 2.15 -7.79 22.61
N ILE A 224 3.06 -6.82 22.59
CA ILE A 224 3.89 -6.50 21.41
C ILE A 224 4.94 -7.58 21.09
N THR A 225 5.33 -8.41 22.05
CA THR A 225 6.33 -9.49 21.87
C THR A 225 5.73 -10.74 21.21
N ALA A 226 4.41 -10.85 21.17
CA ALA A 226 3.67 -11.92 20.48
C ALA A 226 2.43 -11.33 19.79
N PRO A 227 2.61 -10.45 18.78
CA PRO A 227 1.50 -9.78 18.15
C PRO A 227 0.67 -10.76 17.33
N GLU A 228 -0.61 -10.41 17.12
CA GLU A 228 -1.56 -11.15 16.27
C GLU A 228 -2.03 -10.24 15.10
N PRO A 229 -1.18 -9.95 14.09
CA PRO A 229 -1.49 -8.92 13.09
C PRO A 229 -2.78 -9.15 12.30
N ILE A 230 -3.05 -10.41 11.93
CA ILE A 230 -4.31 -10.81 11.26
C ILE A 230 -5.53 -10.47 12.11
N LYS A 231 -5.46 -10.68 13.43
CA LYS A 231 -6.56 -10.35 14.34
C LYS A 231 -6.81 -8.85 14.42
N TYR A 232 -5.74 -8.04 14.41
CA TYR A 232 -5.85 -6.59 14.42
C TYR A 232 -6.48 -6.07 13.12
N LEU A 233 -6.02 -6.54 11.96
CA LEU A 233 -6.58 -6.17 10.66
C LEU A 233 -8.01 -6.68 10.49
N GLN A 234 -8.32 -7.89 10.96
CA GLN A 234 -9.69 -8.43 10.95
C GLN A 234 -10.64 -7.56 11.77
N ARG A 235 -10.25 -7.18 12.99
CA ARG A 235 -11.05 -6.28 13.82
C ARG A 235 -11.25 -4.93 13.14
N ALA A 236 -10.20 -4.38 12.52
CA ALA A 236 -10.29 -3.13 11.78
C ALA A 236 -11.27 -3.22 10.61
N TYR A 237 -11.23 -4.30 9.85
CA TYR A 237 -12.16 -4.57 8.76
C TYR A 237 -13.62 -4.64 9.23
N GLU A 238 -13.88 -5.39 10.31
CA GLU A 238 -15.22 -5.50 10.91
C GLU A 238 -15.74 -4.14 11.42
N GLN A 239 -14.88 -3.33 12.05
CA GLN A 239 -15.22 -1.99 12.51
C GLN A 239 -15.47 -1.03 11.33
N THR A 240 -14.71 -1.12 10.24
CA THR A 240 -14.97 -0.33 9.03
C THR A 240 -16.33 -0.68 8.42
N ILE A 241 -16.66 -1.98 8.33
CA ILE A 241 -17.99 -2.41 7.84
C ILE A 241 -19.09 -1.81 8.70
N GLU A 242 -18.96 -1.87 10.03
CA GLU A 242 -19.99 -1.34 10.92
C GLU A 242 -20.10 0.18 10.84
N ALA A 243 -18.97 0.90 10.84
CA ALA A 243 -18.94 2.35 10.73
C ALA A 243 -19.55 2.85 9.41
N THR A 244 -19.28 2.14 8.32
CA THR A 244 -19.78 2.52 6.99
C THR A 244 -21.20 2.05 6.72
N ARG A 245 -21.85 1.33 7.66
CA ARG A 245 -23.19 0.77 7.52
C ARG A 245 -24.30 1.84 7.61
N ALA A 246 -25.47 1.46 8.12
CA ALA A 246 -26.65 2.31 8.20
C ALA A 246 -26.36 3.63 8.97
N PRO A 247 -26.99 4.76 8.61
CA PRO A 247 -28.11 4.88 7.66
C PRO A 247 -27.68 5.00 6.19
N ASN A 248 -26.40 5.24 5.89
CA ASN A 248 -25.98 5.67 4.57
C ASN A 248 -25.28 4.59 3.73
N ASP A 249 -24.86 3.47 4.33
CA ASP A 249 -24.21 2.30 3.70
C ASP A 249 -23.23 2.72 2.59
N TRP A 250 -22.14 3.35 3.04
CA TRP A 250 -21.03 3.86 2.23
C TRP A 250 -20.17 2.71 1.76
N GLN A 251 -19.98 2.62 0.45
CA GLN A 251 -19.34 1.48 -0.19
C GLN A 251 -17.91 1.81 -0.60
N GLY A 252 -17.09 0.79 -0.73
CA GLY A 252 -15.68 0.95 -1.07
C GLY A 252 -14.92 -0.34 -0.86
N THR A 253 -13.74 -0.39 -1.43
CA THR A 253 -12.76 -1.44 -1.20
C THR A 253 -11.37 -0.82 -1.12
N THR A 254 -10.45 -1.51 -0.46
CA THR A 254 -9.08 -1.05 -0.29
C THR A 254 -8.12 -2.22 -0.11
N THR A 255 -6.88 -2.08 -0.55
CA THR A 255 -5.77 -2.95 -0.14
C THR A 255 -5.37 -2.66 1.31
N ALA A 256 -4.46 -3.46 1.86
CA ALA A 256 -3.91 -3.24 3.18
C ALA A 256 -2.46 -3.70 3.26
N ALA A 257 -1.52 -2.77 3.39
CA ALA A 257 -0.11 -3.05 3.63
C ALA A 257 0.33 -2.36 4.93
N GLY A 258 0.76 -3.13 5.93
CA GLY A 258 1.14 -2.61 7.24
C GLY A 258 2.33 -3.33 7.86
N ALA A 259 3.09 -2.61 8.67
CA ALA A 259 4.29 -3.13 9.31
C ALA A 259 4.35 -2.72 10.79
N LEU A 260 4.32 -3.72 11.68
CA LEU A 260 4.36 -3.56 13.14
C LEU A 260 5.76 -3.86 13.67
N LEU A 261 6.39 -2.88 14.32
CA LEU A 261 7.67 -3.05 15.00
C LEU A 261 7.49 -3.71 16.35
N SER A 262 8.15 -4.85 16.50
CA SER A 262 8.26 -5.63 17.72
C SER A 262 9.74 -5.83 18.05
N TYR A 263 10.00 -6.60 19.11
CA TYR A 263 11.34 -7.01 19.48
C TYR A 263 11.32 -8.43 20.05
N ARG A 264 12.44 -9.14 19.89
CA ARG A 264 12.69 -10.43 20.51
C ARG A 264 13.83 -10.28 21.51
N GLN A 265 13.66 -10.87 22.70
CA GLN A 265 14.75 -10.99 23.66
C GLN A 265 15.78 -12.01 23.15
N ILE A 266 17.04 -11.62 23.15
CA ILE A 266 18.15 -12.51 22.84
C ILE A 266 18.43 -13.31 24.11
N GLU A 267 18.12 -14.60 24.10
CA GLU A 267 18.55 -15.49 25.19
C GLU A 267 20.08 -15.46 25.24
N ALA A 268 20.64 -15.21 26.43
CA ALA A 268 22.08 -15.16 26.64
C ALA A 268 22.72 -16.49 26.23
N ALA A 269 23.21 -16.55 24.99
CA ALA A 269 24.02 -17.67 24.55
C ALA A 269 25.33 -17.59 25.31
N ASP A 270 25.58 -18.61 26.14
CA ASP A 270 26.90 -18.90 26.71
C ASP A 270 27.95 -18.70 25.59
N ASP A 271 28.89 -17.78 25.82
CA ASP A 271 30.08 -17.49 24.98
C ASP A 271 29.98 -16.57 23.75
N ARG A 272 29.01 -15.64 23.63
CA ARG A 272 29.13 -14.53 22.64
C ARG A 272 28.88 -13.13 23.20
N ALA A 273 29.93 -12.59 23.82
CA ALA A 273 30.08 -11.19 24.24
C ALA A 273 30.21 -10.18 23.06
N ALA A 274 29.32 -10.25 22.05
CA ALA A 274 29.39 -9.38 20.86
C ALA A 274 28.14 -8.52 20.61
N TYR A 275 27.02 -8.81 21.27
CA TYR A 275 25.83 -7.94 21.22
C TYR A 275 25.69 -7.20 22.55
N THR A 276 25.66 -5.87 22.48
CA THR A 276 25.42 -4.99 23.64
C THR A 276 23.92 -4.79 23.92
N ASP A 277 23.05 -5.42 23.14
CA ASP A 277 21.59 -5.29 23.25
C ASP A 277 20.99 -6.63 23.65
N GLU A 278 20.11 -6.60 24.66
CA GLU A 278 19.32 -7.74 25.12
C GLU A 278 18.13 -8.01 24.18
N ASN A 279 17.84 -7.08 23.26
CA ASN A 279 16.73 -7.18 22.32
C ASN A 279 17.21 -7.01 20.87
N GLU A 280 16.50 -7.65 19.94
CA GLU A 280 16.63 -7.41 18.50
C GLU A 280 15.28 -6.94 17.92
N PRO A 281 15.26 -5.98 16.97
CA PRO A 281 14.03 -5.53 16.37
C PRO A 281 13.51 -6.54 15.34
N VAL A 282 12.20 -6.80 15.40
CA VAL A 282 11.51 -7.73 14.51
C VAL A 282 10.29 -7.04 13.94
N LEU A 283 10.11 -7.12 12.63
CA LEU A 283 8.98 -6.55 11.92
C LEU A 283 7.93 -7.63 11.64
N TYR A 284 6.68 -7.37 12.02
CA TYR A 284 5.53 -8.15 11.59
C TYR A 284 4.84 -7.42 10.45
N VAL A 285 5.08 -7.88 9.23
CA VAL A 285 4.51 -7.33 8.02
C VAL A 285 3.21 -8.05 7.72
N THR A 286 2.14 -7.30 7.43
CA THR A 286 0.84 -7.86 7.01
C THR A 286 0.45 -7.23 5.68
N ASN A 287 0.17 -8.06 4.68
CA ASN A 287 -0.17 -7.61 3.34
C ASN A 287 -1.44 -8.27 2.81
N LEU A 288 -2.29 -7.48 2.17
CA LEU A 288 -3.43 -7.92 1.35
C LEU A 288 -3.60 -6.95 0.17
N GLY A 289 -3.43 -7.48 -1.05
CA GLY A 289 -3.45 -6.69 -2.28
C GLY A 289 -2.05 -6.43 -2.85
N ASP A 290 -1.92 -5.37 -3.63
CA ASP A 290 -0.73 -4.98 -4.40
C ASP A 290 0.02 -3.78 -3.82
N SER A 291 -0.52 -3.07 -2.82
CA SER A 291 0.29 -2.22 -1.94
C SER A 291 1.38 -3.06 -1.25
N GLN A 292 2.51 -2.44 -0.92
CA GLN A 292 3.72 -3.15 -0.52
C GLN A 292 4.39 -2.60 0.73
N ILE A 293 5.02 -3.53 1.48
CA ILE A 293 6.06 -3.21 2.44
C ILE A 293 7.42 -3.63 1.88
N MET A 294 8.39 -2.71 1.92
CA MET A 294 9.79 -2.97 1.58
C MET A 294 10.70 -2.56 2.73
N VAL A 295 11.70 -3.38 3.05
CA VAL A 295 12.76 -3.05 4.00
C VAL A 295 14.05 -2.84 3.22
N VAL A 296 14.58 -1.62 3.29
CA VAL A 296 15.83 -1.22 2.68
C VAL A 296 16.89 -1.08 3.77
N ARG A 297 18.10 -1.58 3.49
CA ARG A 297 19.28 -1.29 4.31
C ARG A 297 20.20 -0.33 3.56
N PRO A 298 20.10 0.99 3.81
CA PRO A 298 20.82 2.00 3.02
C PRO A 298 22.34 1.87 3.13
N ALA A 299 22.84 1.47 4.31
CA ALA A 299 24.28 1.28 4.54
C ALA A 299 24.91 0.20 3.65
N GLU A 300 24.11 -0.75 3.17
CA GLU A 300 24.53 -1.84 2.26
C GLU A 300 23.97 -1.66 0.84
N GLY A 301 23.11 -0.66 0.59
CA GLY A 301 22.45 -0.43 -0.69
C GLY A 301 21.62 -1.62 -1.17
N LYS A 302 20.93 -2.33 -0.26
CA LYS A 302 20.20 -3.57 -0.59
C LYS A 302 18.79 -3.63 -0.02
N ILE A 303 17.97 -4.49 -0.62
CA ILE A 303 16.68 -4.92 -0.11
C ILE A 303 16.90 -6.03 0.92
N VAL A 304 16.37 -5.85 2.12
CA VAL A 304 16.31 -6.87 3.18
C VAL A 304 15.07 -7.73 3.00
N PHE A 305 13.94 -7.11 2.65
CA PHE A 305 12.65 -7.76 2.47
C PHE A 305 11.75 -6.94 1.55
N LYS A 306 10.85 -7.62 0.83
CA LYS A 306 9.78 -7.01 0.03
C LYS A 306 8.58 -7.98 0.04
N THR A 307 7.37 -7.47 0.29
CA THR A 307 6.15 -8.28 0.19
C THR A 307 5.89 -8.71 -1.25
N THR A 308 5.23 -9.85 -1.41
CA THR A 308 4.68 -10.30 -2.70
C THR A 308 3.27 -9.73 -2.87
N GLU A 309 2.97 -9.20 -4.05
CA GLU A 309 1.65 -8.68 -4.42
C GLU A 309 0.63 -9.81 -4.53
N GLN A 310 -0.63 -9.46 -4.33
CA GLN A 310 -1.73 -10.43 -4.33
C GLN A 310 -2.82 -9.97 -5.28
N TRP A 311 -3.07 -10.80 -6.29
CA TRP A 311 -3.97 -10.52 -7.38
C TRP A 311 -5.05 -11.61 -7.48
N HIS A 312 -6.23 -11.23 -7.96
CA HIS A 312 -7.16 -12.19 -8.57
C HIS A 312 -6.80 -12.42 -10.04
N TRP A 313 -6.42 -11.34 -10.72
CA TRP A 313 -5.81 -11.26 -12.05
C TRP A 313 -5.06 -9.92 -12.14
N PHE A 314 -4.26 -9.73 -13.19
CA PHE A 314 -3.48 -8.49 -13.38
C PHE A 314 -4.34 -7.23 -13.27
N ASP A 315 -3.85 -6.22 -12.54
CA ASP A 315 -4.54 -4.95 -12.23
C ASP A 315 -5.89 -5.11 -11.49
N CYS A 316 -6.09 -6.28 -10.85
CA CYS A 316 -7.21 -6.54 -9.94
C CYS A 316 -6.69 -7.17 -8.64
N PRO A 317 -6.27 -6.32 -7.68
CA PRO A 317 -5.70 -6.81 -6.44
C PRO A 317 -6.77 -7.50 -5.57
N ARG A 318 -6.29 -8.33 -4.66
CA ARG A 318 -7.09 -8.69 -3.48
C ARG A 318 -7.40 -7.42 -2.71
N GLN A 319 -8.61 -7.30 -2.18
CA GLN A 319 -9.06 -6.05 -1.58
C GLN A 319 -10.09 -6.31 -0.47
N LEU A 320 -10.03 -5.52 0.60
CA LEU A 320 -11.02 -5.55 1.67
C LEU A 320 -12.17 -4.61 1.35
N GLY A 321 -13.39 -5.09 1.41
CA GLY A 321 -14.55 -4.21 1.48
C GLY A 321 -15.81 -4.73 0.82
N THR A 322 -16.59 -3.80 0.29
CA THR A 322 -17.95 -4.05 -0.19
C THR A 322 -17.95 -5.05 -1.34
N ASN A 323 -18.66 -6.17 -1.20
CA ASN A 323 -18.75 -7.26 -2.16
C ASN A 323 -17.42 -7.92 -2.55
N SER A 324 -16.35 -7.68 -1.78
CA SER A 324 -15.12 -8.44 -1.97
C SER A 324 -15.24 -9.83 -1.34
N PRO A 325 -14.73 -10.89 -1.99
CA PRO A 325 -14.61 -12.20 -1.37
C PRO A 325 -13.45 -12.27 -0.37
N ASP A 326 -12.54 -11.30 -0.38
CA ASP A 326 -11.33 -11.35 0.44
C ASP A 326 -11.60 -10.88 1.87
N THR A 327 -11.06 -11.63 2.84
CA THR A 327 -11.06 -11.26 4.25
C THR A 327 -9.65 -11.27 4.81
N PRO A 328 -9.36 -10.49 5.87
CA PRO A 328 -8.06 -10.53 6.51
C PRO A 328 -7.68 -11.94 6.99
N ARG A 329 -8.60 -12.68 7.60
CA ARG A 329 -8.34 -14.03 8.11
C ARG A 329 -8.00 -15.05 7.03
N ASP A 330 -8.65 -14.96 5.87
CA ASP A 330 -8.53 -15.98 4.84
C ASP A 330 -7.45 -15.65 3.80
N ASN A 331 -7.09 -14.36 3.65
CA ASN A 331 -6.29 -13.91 2.51
C ASN A 331 -5.07 -13.06 2.88
N ALA A 332 -5.04 -12.39 4.03
CA ALA A 332 -3.86 -11.59 4.37
C ALA A 332 -2.66 -12.49 4.71
N VAL A 333 -1.48 -12.08 4.26
CA VAL A 333 -0.22 -12.78 4.49
C VAL A 333 0.55 -12.04 5.58
N VAL A 334 1.14 -12.79 6.51
CA VAL A 334 2.04 -12.24 7.54
C VAL A 334 3.44 -12.79 7.36
N ASP A 335 4.40 -11.87 7.26
CA ASP A 335 5.83 -12.17 7.26
C ASP A 335 6.48 -11.62 8.53
N VAL A 336 7.36 -12.41 9.14
CA VAL A 336 8.15 -12.01 10.31
C VAL A 336 9.58 -11.79 9.88
N VAL A 337 10.04 -10.55 9.94
CA VAL A 337 11.30 -10.11 9.33
C VAL A 337 12.21 -9.54 10.42
N PRO A 338 13.32 -10.20 10.76
CA PRO A 338 14.37 -9.59 11.58
C PRO A 338 14.98 -8.39 10.83
N ILE A 339 15.05 -7.24 11.50
CA ILE A 339 15.63 -6.02 10.94
C ILE A 339 16.75 -5.50 11.84
N ASN A 340 17.52 -4.53 11.34
CA ASN A 340 18.57 -3.86 12.10
C ASN A 340 18.17 -2.41 12.41
N VAL A 341 18.72 -1.86 13.49
CA VAL A 341 18.74 -0.40 13.69
C VAL A 341 19.43 0.24 12.49
N GLY A 342 18.79 1.25 11.90
CA GLY A 342 19.25 1.87 10.66
C GLY A 342 18.59 1.35 9.38
N ASP A 343 17.86 0.22 9.44
CA ASP A 343 17.02 -0.22 8.33
C ASP A 343 15.80 0.73 8.19
N ILE A 344 15.39 0.95 6.95
CA ILE A 344 14.23 1.79 6.60
C ILE A 344 13.13 0.88 6.08
N VAL A 345 11.98 0.93 6.75
CA VAL A 345 10.74 0.29 6.34
C VAL A 345 9.94 1.29 5.50
N LEU A 346 9.50 0.86 4.32
CA LEU A 346 8.65 1.63 3.42
C LEU A 346 7.29 0.95 3.34
N ALA A 347 6.21 1.69 3.61
CA ALA A 347 4.84 1.29 3.27
C ALA A 347 4.38 2.13 2.08
N MET A 348 3.95 1.50 1.00
CA MET A 348 3.80 2.14 -0.31
C MET A 348 2.55 1.64 -1.03
N SER A 349 1.81 2.54 -1.71
CA SER A 349 0.75 2.16 -2.65
C SER A 349 1.31 1.71 -4.00
N ASP A 350 0.46 1.12 -4.85
CA ASP A 350 0.82 0.66 -6.20
C ASP A 350 1.36 1.80 -7.07
N GLY A 351 0.84 3.02 -6.91
CA GLY A 351 1.28 4.22 -7.63
C GLY A 351 2.78 4.52 -7.53
N LEU A 352 3.49 4.03 -6.51
CA LEU A 352 4.95 4.09 -6.49
C LEU A 352 5.60 2.94 -7.27
N ILE A 353 5.20 1.72 -6.96
CA ILE A 353 5.88 0.49 -7.42
C ILE A 353 5.57 0.16 -8.88
N ASP A 354 4.47 0.67 -9.40
CA ASP A 354 4.11 0.63 -10.82
C ASP A 354 4.97 1.54 -11.68
N ASN A 355 5.63 2.53 -11.04
CA ASN A 355 6.39 3.58 -11.70
C ASN A 355 7.90 3.56 -11.38
N LEU A 356 8.36 2.75 -10.42
CA LEU A 356 9.77 2.61 -10.07
C LEU A 356 10.14 1.14 -9.81
N TRP A 357 11.22 0.66 -10.44
CA TRP A 357 11.73 -0.67 -10.13
C TRP A 357 12.33 -0.70 -8.73
N SER A 358 12.36 -1.89 -8.12
CA SER A 358 12.84 -2.04 -6.74
C SER A 358 14.30 -1.61 -6.55
N HIS A 359 15.15 -1.73 -7.59
CA HIS A 359 16.53 -1.25 -7.51
C HIS A 359 16.63 0.29 -7.52
N GLU A 360 15.74 0.97 -8.24
CA GLU A 360 15.67 2.45 -8.24
C GLU A 360 15.17 2.98 -6.90
N ILE A 361 14.18 2.31 -6.29
CA ILE A 361 13.71 2.66 -4.93
C ILE A 361 14.88 2.58 -3.94
N VAL A 362 15.66 1.51 -3.96
CA VAL A 362 16.82 1.33 -3.08
C VAL A 362 17.89 2.38 -3.33
N GLU A 363 18.20 2.66 -4.60
CA GLU A 363 19.18 3.66 -4.99
C GLU A 363 18.73 5.05 -4.52
N GLN A 364 17.47 5.41 -4.73
CA GLN A 364 16.89 6.68 -4.32
C GLN A 364 16.93 6.83 -2.81
N VAL A 365 16.45 5.85 -2.04
CA VAL A 365 16.52 5.86 -0.57
C VAL A 365 17.95 6.04 -0.08
N SER A 366 18.90 5.30 -0.65
CA SER A 366 20.31 5.35 -0.24
C SER A 366 20.93 6.72 -0.53
N LYS A 367 20.64 7.29 -1.71
CA LYS A 367 21.05 8.65 -2.10
C LYS A 367 20.45 9.70 -1.17
N SER A 368 19.15 9.65 -0.90
CA SER A 368 18.44 10.59 -0.03
C SER A 368 19.00 10.58 1.39
N VAL A 369 19.26 9.39 1.95
CA VAL A 369 19.87 9.24 3.28
C VAL A 369 21.29 9.81 3.30
N ALA A 370 22.14 9.47 2.32
CA ALA A 370 23.51 9.96 2.25
C ALA A 370 23.56 11.48 2.07
N ALA A 371 22.72 12.04 1.18
CA ALA A 371 22.59 13.47 0.95
C ALA A 371 22.12 14.20 2.22
N TRP A 372 21.13 13.65 2.92
CA TRP A 372 20.67 14.21 4.19
C TRP A 372 21.76 14.23 5.25
N GLN A 373 22.53 13.14 5.37
CA GLN A 373 23.62 13.04 6.34
C GLN A 373 24.73 14.06 6.04
N ALA A 374 25.12 14.21 4.77
CA ALA A 374 26.17 15.13 4.33
C ALA A 374 25.76 16.61 4.36
N LYS A 375 24.45 16.91 4.32
CA LYS A 375 23.93 18.28 4.32
C LYS A 375 24.08 18.96 5.69
N ASP A 376 24.48 20.23 5.68
CA ASP A 376 24.32 21.14 6.82
C ASP A 376 22.83 21.45 7.03
N LYS A 377 22.27 20.96 8.15
CA LYS A 377 20.83 20.97 8.38
C LYS A 377 20.40 22.32 8.96
N THR A 378 19.47 22.98 8.28
CA THR A 378 18.78 24.15 8.84
C THR A 378 17.76 23.74 9.89
N PRO A 379 17.28 24.66 10.75
CA PRO A 379 16.17 24.36 11.66
C PRO A 379 14.92 23.83 10.94
N ALA A 380 14.65 24.31 9.71
CA ALA A 380 13.55 23.82 8.89
C ALA A 380 13.76 22.36 8.43
N ASP A 381 14.99 21.97 8.11
CA ASP A 381 15.34 20.59 7.78
C ASP A 381 15.12 19.69 9.00
N LEU A 382 15.59 20.09 10.18
CA LEU A 382 15.39 19.33 11.41
C LEU A 382 13.90 19.12 11.71
N HIS A 383 13.07 20.16 11.51
CA HIS A 383 11.62 20.06 11.67
C HIS A 383 10.92 19.22 10.60
N ARG A 384 11.50 19.12 9.39
CA ARG A 384 11.00 18.25 8.33
C ARG A 384 11.35 16.79 8.60
N GLY A 385 12.56 16.53 9.11
CA GLY A 385 13.06 15.19 9.38
C GLY A 385 13.54 14.45 8.12
N MET A 386 14.45 13.50 8.33
CA MET A 386 15.08 12.72 7.24
C MET A 386 14.07 11.84 6.51
N MET A 387 13.15 11.18 7.24
CA MET A 387 12.20 10.27 6.61
C MET A 387 11.18 11.00 5.74
N THR A 388 10.78 12.22 6.10
CA THR A 388 9.94 13.04 5.22
C THR A 388 10.71 13.40 3.94
N ALA A 389 12.03 13.58 4.03
CA ALA A 389 12.89 13.75 2.86
C ALA A 389 12.84 12.56 1.91
N VAL A 390 13.14 11.39 2.45
CA VAL A 390 13.15 10.14 1.70
C VAL A 390 11.78 9.89 1.05
N ALA A 391 10.69 10.04 1.80
CA ALA A 391 9.34 9.77 1.30
C ALA A 391 8.92 10.77 0.20
N GLU A 392 9.15 12.07 0.37
CA GLU A 392 8.81 13.07 -0.66
C GLU A 392 9.66 12.92 -1.93
N GLU A 393 10.93 12.54 -1.80
CA GLU A 393 11.83 12.32 -2.94
C GLU A 393 11.48 11.05 -3.72
N LEU A 394 11.03 9.98 -3.04
CA LEU A 394 10.48 8.78 -3.70
C LEU A 394 9.20 9.10 -4.46
N VAL A 395 8.26 9.82 -3.83
CA VAL A 395 7.01 10.23 -4.48
C VAL A 395 7.29 11.08 -5.71
N GLU A 396 8.22 12.04 -5.63
CA GLU A 396 8.56 12.86 -6.79
C GLU A 396 9.19 12.04 -7.92
N ALA A 397 10.07 11.09 -7.60
CA ALA A 397 10.67 10.21 -8.61
C ALA A 397 9.59 9.39 -9.34
N ALA A 398 8.67 8.76 -8.60
CA ALA A 398 7.57 8.01 -9.22
C ALA A 398 6.62 8.92 -9.98
N ARG A 399 6.30 10.11 -9.46
CA ARG A 399 5.40 11.07 -10.11
C ARG A 399 5.93 11.51 -11.48
N VAL A 400 7.24 11.69 -11.61
CA VAL A 400 7.87 12.06 -12.90
C VAL A 400 7.63 10.97 -13.95
N ILE A 401 7.73 9.70 -13.57
CA ILE A 401 7.44 8.56 -14.46
C ILE A 401 5.94 8.43 -14.72
N ALA A 402 5.11 8.53 -13.67
CA ALA A 402 3.66 8.36 -13.72
C ALA A 402 2.95 9.31 -14.69
N VAL A 403 3.48 10.52 -14.91
CA VAL A 403 2.90 11.52 -15.82
C VAL A 403 3.47 11.47 -17.24
N ASP A 404 4.51 10.68 -17.48
CA ASP A 404 5.15 10.57 -18.79
C ASP A 404 4.52 9.40 -19.59
N PRO A 405 3.77 9.70 -20.67
CA PRO A 405 3.14 8.68 -21.49
C PRO A 405 4.14 7.85 -22.33
N PHE A 406 5.43 8.21 -22.34
CA PHE A 406 6.48 7.50 -23.07
C PHE A 406 7.53 6.89 -22.15
N ALA A 407 7.38 6.99 -20.83
CA ALA A 407 8.31 6.40 -19.90
C ALA A 407 8.25 4.87 -19.93
N GLU A 408 9.40 4.26 -19.62
CA GLU A 408 9.43 2.85 -19.25
C GLU A 408 9.05 2.72 -17.78
N SER A 409 8.18 1.77 -17.45
CA SER A 409 7.68 1.57 -16.10
C SER A 409 7.48 0.08 -15.80
N PRO A 410 7.61 -0.35 -14.53
CA PRO A 410 7.26 -1.71 -14.12
C PRO A 410 5.85 -2.12 -14.54
N PHE A 411 4.87 -1.22 -14.43
CA PHE A 411 3.49 -1.50 -14.84
C PHE A 411 3.40 -1.80 -16.34
N MET A 412 4.05 -1.00 -17.18
CA MET A 412 4.09 -1.21 -18.63
C MET A 412 4.71 -2.57 -18.97
N GLU A 413 5.82 -2.93 -18.33
CA GLU A 413 6.49 -4.23 -18.51
C GLU A 413 5.53 -5.39 -18.19
N HIS A 414 4.88 -5.37 -17.03
CA HIS A 414 3.95 -6.43 -16.62
C HIS A 414 2.69 -6.48 -17.50
N ALA A 415 2.16 -5.32 -17.90
CA ALA A 415 1.01 -5.27 -18.80
C ALA A 415 1.31 -5.93 -20.15
N ILE A 416 2.52 -5.73 -20.69
CA ILE A 416 2.98 -6.37 -21.92
C ILE A 416 3.14 -7.88 -21.74
N GLU A 417 3.70 -8.32 -20.60
CA GLU A 417 3.83 -9.76 -20.28
C GLU A 417 2.47 -10.46 -20.20
N GLU A 418 1.44 -9.76 -19.73
CA GLU A 418 0.04 -10.22 -19.70
C GLU A 418 -0.67 -10.08 -21.06
N GLY A 419 0.02 -9.60 -22.09
CA GLY A 419 -0.49 -9.49 -23.45
C GLY A 419 -1.34 -8.25 -23.72
N LEU A 420 -1.26 -7.23 -22.86
CA LEU A 420 -1.92 -5.94 -23.01
C LEU A 420 -0.98 -4.95 -23.71
N ALA A 421 -1.53 -4.12 -24.61
CA ALA A 421 -0.79 -3.01 -25.19
C ALA A 421 -0.79 -1.85 -24.18
N SER A 422 0.36 -1.57 -23.57
CA SER A 422 0.57 -0.48 -22.61
C SER A 422 1.87 0.25 -22.93
N GLU A 423 1.88 1.56 -22.76
CA GLU A 423 3.05 2.45 -22.93
C GLU A 423 2.98 3.55 -21.85
N GLY A 424 4.14 3.99 -21.33
CA GLY A 424 4.21 5.07 -20.35
C GLY A 424 4.15 4.62 -18.88
N GLY A 425 4.16 5.61 -18.00
CA GLY A 425 3.87 5.41 -16.58
C GLY A 425 2.37 5.23 -16.29
N LYS A 426 2.06 4.74 -15.08
CA LYS A 426 0.68 4.61 -14.58
C LYS A 426 0.36 5.81 -13.68
N LEU A 427 -0.52 6.70 -14.12
CA LEU A 427 -0.98 7.82 -13.30
C LEU A 427 -1.90 7.34 -12.17
N ASP A 428 -1.35 7.21 -10.97
CA ASP A 428 -2.09 6.86 -9.75
C ASP A 428 -1.91 7.85 -8.59
N ASP A 429 -2.68 7.66 -7.51
CA ASP A 429 -2.35 8.18 -6.19
C ASP A 429 -1.05 7.50 -5.71
N ILE A 430 -0.06 8.31 -5.28
CA ILE A 430 1.25 7.83 -4.86
C ILE A 430 1.44 8.16 -3.39
N SER A 431 1.50 7.12 -2.56
CA SER A 431 1.60 7.26 -1.12
C SER A 431 2.80 6.49 -0.58
N VAL A 432 3.63 7.15 0.22
CA VAL A 432 4.81 6.54 0.85
C VAL A 432 4.89 6.95 2.31
N VAL A 433 5.01 5.96 3.20
CA VAL A 433 5.50 6.13 4.57
C VAL A 433 6.89 5.55 4.66
N ALA A 434 7.89 6.37 5.00
CA ALA A 434 9.24 5.92 5.31
C ALA A 434 9.45 5.91 6.83
N ALA A 435 9.99 4.81 7.36
CA ALA A 435 10.13 4.58 8.78
C ALA A 435 11.51 4.01 9.11
N LEU A 436 12.35 4.81 9.76
CA LEU A 436 13.69 4.42 10.16
C LEU A 436 13.65 3.72 11.52
N CYS A 437 14.11 2.48 11.58
CA CYS A 437 14.23 1.74 12.83
C CYS A 437 15.33 2.36 13.72
N ARG A 438 14.94 2.85 14.90
CA ARG A 438 15.80 3.47 15.90
C ARG A 438 15.77 2.68 17.20
N ARG A 439 16.88 2.73 17.93
CA ARG A 439 16.91 2.34 19.34
C ARG A 439 16.31 3.47 20.17
N SER A 440 15.47 3.11 21.13
CA SER A 440 14.96 4.03 22.13
C SER A 440 16.03 4.27 23.20
N ASP A 441 16.22 5.53 23.60
CA ASP A 441 17.14 5.84 24.70
C ASP A 441 16.67 5.16 26.00
N ALA A 442 17.59 4.57 26.76
CA ALA A 442 17.29 4.05 28.10
C ALA A 442 16.83 5.22 28.99
N THR A 443 15.65 5.09 29.60
CA THR A 443 15.14 6.05 30.59
C THR A 443 15.91 5.98 31.91
#